data_AF-A0A6V7UVQ8-F1
#
_entry.id   AF-A0A6V7UVQ8-F1
#
_cell.length_a   1.000
_cell.length_b   1.000
_cell.length_c   1.000
_cell.angle_alpha   90.00
_cell.angle_beta   90.00
_cell.angle_gamma   90.00
#
_symmetry.space_group_name_H-M   'P 1'
#
loop_
_entity.id
_entity.type
_entity.pdbx_description
1 polymer ?
#
loop_
_entity_poly.entity_id
_entity_poly.type
_entity_poly.pdbx_seq_one_letter_code
_entity_poly.pdbx_strand_id
1 'polypeptide(L)'
;MFLKIIIFLFLNKIQTKNITLEEAKRTSPIPFIESFCDLAFLKFIYGMRDFRKHYDKGYDCGEGLEINNSGIKWYYDDELVMCLSFVYKGCGGNENRFNSALECLGACRPADDGNIRLECTIGKEEKLIPCGDRHAIERSYHGGVDECPPGYRCSSVSIAMDYCCNRDLYYKNTQPKCKNGKKALEYFGKFCEEEFCPLDSNCIQLELFAHCCPK
;
A
#
# COMPACT_ATOMS: atom_id res chain seq x y z
N MET A 1 -9.68 -1.50 25.70
CA MET A 1 -9.36 -2.73 26.47
C MET A 1 -10.29 -3.89 26.11
N PHE A 2 -11.62 -3.67 26.06
CA PHE A 2 -12.61 -4.69 25.67
C PHE A 2 -12.41 -5.29 24.26
N LEU A 3 -12.08 -4.48 23.26
CA LEU A 3 -11.88 -4.95 21.88
C LEU A 3 -10.68 -5.93 21.76
N LYS A 4 -9.59 -5.66 22.49
CA LYS A 4 -8.40 -6.53 22.52
C LYS A 4 -8.68 -7.89 23.16
N ILE A 5 -9.53 -7.94 24.18
CA ILE A 5 -9.93 -9.18 24.86
C ILE A 5 -10.82 -10.03 23.92
N ILE A 6 -11.74 -9.40 23.20
CA ILE A 6 -12.61 -10.09 22.23
C ILE A 6 -11.78 -10.68 21.07
N ILE A 7 -10.82 -9.92 20.54
CA ILE A 7 -9.91 -10.39 19.49
C ILE A 7 -9.03 -11.56 19.99
N PHE A 8 -8.48 -11.47 21.20
CA PHE A 8 -7.65 -12.54 21.78
C PHE A 8 -8.43 -13.84 22.00
N LEU A 9 -9.68 -13.74 22.47
CA LEU A 9 -10.56 -14.91 22.65
C LEU A 9 -11.00 -15.52 21.30
N PHE A 10 -11.19 -14.68 20.27
CA PHE A 10 -11.55 -15.12 18.92
C PHE A 10 -10.38 -15.85 18.23
N LEU A 11 -9.16 -15.31 18.30
CA LEU A 11 -7.96 -15.94 17.73
C LEU A 11 -7.62 -17.27 18.41
N ASN A 12 -7.79 -17.39 19.74
CA ASN A 12 -7.64 -18.66 20.46
C ASN A 12 -8.69 -19.71 20.03
N LYS A 13 -9.92 -19.28 19.69
CA LYS A 13 -10.96 -20.18 19.16
C LYS A 13 -10.66 -20.67 17.73
N ILE A 14 -10.04 -19.84 16.89
CA ILE A 14 -9.60 -20.24 15.54
C ILE A 14 -8.47 -21.26 15.61
N GLN A 15 -7.48 -21.05 16.49
CA GLN A 15 -6.34 -21.96 16.65
C GLN A 15 -6.73 -23.37 17.15
N THR A 16 -7.88 -23.50 17.83
CA THR A 16 -8.36 -24.77 18.39
C THR A 16 -9.24 -25.60 17.43
N LYS A 17 -9.28 -25.26 16.13
CA LYS A 17 -9.97 -26.02 15.04
C LYS A 17 -11.48 -26.26 15.22
N ASN A 18 -12.17 -25.52 16.09
CA ASN A 18 -13.57 -25.79 16.42
C ASN A 18 -14.59 -24.88 15.69
N ILE A 19 -14.20 -24.20 14.60
CA ILE A 19 -15.09 -23.30 13.84
C ILE A 19 -14.76 -23.44 12.35
N THR A 20 -15.77 -23.63 11.50
CA THR A 20 -15.58 -23.61 10.04
C THR A 20 -15.37 -22.17 9.53
N LEU A 21 -14.73 -22.00 8.36
CA LEU A 21 -14.47 -20.69 7.77
C LEU A 21 -15.77 -19.86 7.59
N GLU A 22 -16.87 -20.51 7.26
CA GLU A 22 -18.19 -19.89 7.10
C GLU A 22 -18.82 -19.45 8.43
N GLU A 23 -18.57 -20.18 9.52
CA GLU A 23 -19.03 -19.80 10.86
C GLU A 23 -18.19 -18.66 11.45
N ALA A 24 -16.90 -18.57 11.11
CA ALA A 24 -16.02 -17.47 11.48
C ALA A 24 -16.45 -16.14 10.83
N LYS A 25 -16.88 -16.18 9.56
CA LYS A 25 -17.46 -15.03 8.82
C LYS A 25 -18.72 -14.48 9.49
N ARG A 26 -19.59 -15.37 9.99
CA ARG A 26 -20.91 -15.00 10.54
C ARG A 26 -20.85 -14.43 11.97
N THR A 27 -19.80 -14.73 12.73
CA THR A 27 -19.72 -14.45 14.17
C THR A 27 -18.68 -13.38 14.54
N SER A 28 -17.94 -12.86 13.57
CA SER A 28 -16.95 -11.79 13.80
C SER A 28 -17.64 -10.44 14.05
N PRO A 29 -17.32 -9.73 15.16
CA PRO A 29 -17.78 -8.37 15.40
C PRO A 29 -16.98 -7.32 14.60
N ILE A 30 -15.91 -7.74 13.92
CA ILE A 30 -15.14 -6.97 12.95
C ILE A 30 -15.67 -7.37 11.57
N PRO A 31 -15.99 -6.43 10.65
CA PRO A 31 -16.36 -6.79 9.28
C PRO A 31 -15.29 -7.73 8.72
N PHE A 32 -15.70 -8.95 8.39
CA PHE A 32 -14.80 -10.02 8.00
C PHE A 32 -14.29 -9.72 6.59
N ILE A 33 -13.15 -9.00 6.54
CA ILE A 33 -12.04 -9.10 5.58
C ILE A 33 -12.37 -9.95 4.34
N GLU A 34 -12.89 -9.32 3.29
CA GLU A 34 -13.06 -9.96 1.97
C GLU A 34 -11.92 -9.60 1.01
N SER A 35 -11.02 -8.69 1.37
CA SER A 35 -9.94 -8.24 0.47
C SER A 35 -8.57 -8.84 0.81
N PHE A 36 -7.82 -9.20 -0.25
CA PHE A 36 -6.39 -9.51 -0.23
C PHE A 36 -5.56 -8.53 0.63
N CYS A 37 -6.00 -7.27 0.74
CA CYS A 37 -5.31 -6.20 1.44
C CYS A 37 -5.76 -5.97 2.90
N ASP A 38 -6.91 -6.49 3.33
CA ASP A 38 -7.39 -6.38 4.72
C ASP A 38 -6.54 -7.22 5.70
N LEU A 39 -5.83 -8.23 5.19
CA LEU A 39 -4.82 -8.99 5.94
C LEU A 39 -3.62 -8.14 6.36
N ALA A 40 -3.43 -6.94 5.82
CA ALA A 40 -2.35 -6.02 6.21
C ALA A 40 -2.58 -5.42 7.61
N PHE A 41 -3.84 -5.16 8.01
CA PHE A 41 -4.20 -4.52 9.28
C PHE A 41 -3.95 -5.43 10.50
N LEU A 42 -4.37 -6.70 10.43
CA LEU A 42 -4.05 -7.68 11.49
C LEU A 42 -2.54 -7.91 11.59
N LYS A 43 -1.80 -7.85 10.47
CA LYS A 43 -0.35 -8.11 10.46
C LYS A 43 0.49 -6.92 10.94
N PHE A 44 0.02 -5.68 10.76
CA PHE A 44 0.60 -4.49 11.39
C PHE A 44 0.58 -4.58 12.93
N ILE A 45 -0.50 -5.12 13.50
CA ILE A 45 -0.63 -5.34 14.95
C ILE A 45 0.21 -6.52 15.47
N TYR A 46 0.44 -7.56 14.66
CA TYR A 46 1.10 -8.80 15.10
C TYR A 46 2.53 -9.01 14.58
N GLY A 47 3.12 -8.07 13.84
CA GLY A 47 4.55 -8.10 13.48
C GLY A 47 4.98 -9.28 12.60
N MET A 48 4.07 -9.90 11.85
CA MET A 48 4.42 -11.00 10.94
C MET A 48 5.05 -10.45 9.65
N ARG A 49 6.33 -10.78 9.43
CA ARG A 49 7.04 -10.51 8.17
C ARG A 49 6.40 -11.29 7.01
N ASP A 50 6.13 -10.56 5.93
CA ASP A 50 6.23 -11.01 4.54
C ASP A 50 5.16 -11.97 3.99
N PHE A 51 3.96 -11.44 3.76
CA PHE A 51 2.92 -12.07 2.92
C PHE A 51 2.23 -11.09 1.96
N ARG A 52 2.82 -9.90 1.74
CA ARG A 52 2.25 -8.92 0.81
C ARG A 52 2.82 -9.23 -0.56
N LYS A 53 2.00 -9.83 -1.42
CA LYS A 53 2.44 -10.17 -2.77
C LYS A 53 2.74 -8.85 -3.49
N HIS A 54 4.01 -8.64 -3.83
CA HIS A 54 4.43 -7.60 -4.76
C HIS A 54 3.68 -7.77 -6.09
N TYR A 55 3.68 -6.76 -6.96
CA TYR A 55 3.09 -6.94 -8.28
C TYR A 55 3.78 -8.12 -8.99
N ASP A 56 2.99 -8.88 -9.74
CA ASP A 56 3.49 -10.00 -10.53
C ASP A 56 3.02 -9.79 -11.97
N LYS A 57 4.00 -9.51 -12.85
CA LYS A 57 3.78 -9.28 -14.28
C LYS A 57 3.17 -10.52 -14.96
N GLY A 58 3.23 -11.69 -14.34
CA GLY A 58 2.81 -12.93 -14.95
C GLY A 58 3.68 -13.28 -16.15
N TYR A 59 3.11 -14.01 -17.10
CA TYR A 59 3.75 -14.41 -18.35
C TYR A 59 2.79 -14.34 -19.53
N ASP A 60 3.33 -14.38 -20.74
CA ASP A 60 2.55 -14.42 -21.98
C ASP A 60 1.87 -15.78 -22.13
N CYS A 61 0.56 -15.77 -22.38
CA CYS A 61 -0.25 -16.98 -22.50
C CYS A 61 0.09 -17.85 -23.72
N GLY A 62 0.83 -17.32 -24.71
CA GLY A 62 1.04 -17.97 -26.00
C GLY A 62 -0.19 -17.87 -26.91
N GLU A 63 0.01 -18.13 -28.21
CA GLU A 63 -1.08 -18.07 -29.20
C GLU A 63 -2.14 -19.15 -28.92
N GLY A 64 -3.39 -18.73 -28.69
CA GLY A 64 -4.55 -19.62 -28.58
C GLY A 64 -5.25 -19.66 -27.22
N LEU A 65 -4.75 -18.97 -26.19
CA LEU A 65 -5.51 -18.67 -24.97
C LEU A 65 -5.70 -17.15 -24.82
N GLU A 66 -6.94 -16.72 -25.05
CA GLU A 66 -7.53 -15.41 -24.71
C GLU A 66 -6.61 -14.17 -24.74
N ILE A 67 -6.60 -13.50 -25.90
CA ILE A 67 -5.87 -12.26 -26.24
C ILE A 67 -6.31 -11.03 -25.39
N ASN A 68 -7.18 -11.18 -24.39
CA ASN A 68 -7.91 -10.03 -23.82
C ASN A 68 -7.55 -9.65 -22.38
N ASN A 69 -6.57 -10.31 -21.75
CA ASN A 69 -6.27 -10.01 -20.34
C ASN A 69 -4.89 -9.40 -20.09
N SER A 70 -4.05 -9.22 -21.11
CA SER A 70 -2.82 -8.43 -20.98
C SER A 70 -3.13 -6.93 -21.03
N GLY A 71 -2.29 -6.12 -20.38
CA GLY A 71 -2.43 -4.66 -20.37
C GLY A 71 -2.10 -4.02 -19.03
N ILE A 72 -2.40 -2.73 -18.93
CA ILE A 72 -2.18 -1.95 -17.71
C ILE A 72 -3.15 -2.42 -16.64
N LYS A 73 -2.62 -2.81 -15.49
CA LYS A 73 -3.35 -3.15 -14.28
C LYS A 73 -2.82 -2.34 -13.11
N TRP A 74 -3.54 -2.35 -12.00
CA TRP A 74 -3.15 -1.65 -10.77
C TRP A 74 -2.80 -2.67 -9.69
N TYR A 75 -1.84 -2.35 -8.84
CA TYR A 75 -1.50 -3.09 -7.65
C TYR A 75 -1.38 -2.11 -6.48
N TYR A 76 -1.64 -2.60 -5.27
CA TYR A 76 -1.44 -1.82 -4.06
C TYR A 76 0.02 -1.95 -3.61
N ASP A 77 0.71 -0.82 -3.54
CA ASP A 77 2.01 -0.68 -2.91
C ASP A 77 1.80 -0.23 -1.46
N ASP A 78 2.13 -1.10 -0.52
CA ASP A 78 1.94 -0.93 0.90
C ASP A 78 2.96 0.02 1.54
N GLU A 79 4.14 0.16 0.93
CA GLU A 79 5.15 1.12 1.37
C GLU A 79 4.67 2.53 1.07
N LEU A 80 4.16 2.76 -0.15
CA LEU A 80 3.63 4.05 -0.57
C LEU A 80 2.19 4.28 -0.13
N VAL A 81 1.49 3.25 0.36
CA VAL A 81 0.05 3.28 0.69
C VAL A 81 -0.73 3.83 -0.52
N MET A 82 -0.39 3.32 -1.71
CA MET A 82 -0.81 3.87 -2.99
C MET A 82 -1.07 2.76 -3.99
N CYS A 83 -2.07 2.95 -4.85
CA CYS A 83 -2.31 2.08 -6.00
C CYS A 83 -1.48 2.53 -7.19
N LEU A 84 -0.56 1.68 -7.64
CA LEU A 84 0.36 1.93 -8.75
C LEU A 84 0.02 1.04 -9.95
N SER A 85 0.31 1.52 -11.15
CA SER A 85 0.07 0.84 -12.41
C SER A 85 1.29 0.03 -12.85
N PHE A 86 1.06 -1.15 -13.40
CA PHE A 86 2.07 -2.03 -13.98
C PHE A 86 1.52 -2.75 -15.22
N VAL A 87 2.40 -3.30 -16.06
CA VAL A 87 1.99 -4.16 -17.19
C VAL A 87 1.84 -5.61 -16.73
N TYR A 88 0.63 -6.15 -16.90
CA TYR A 88 0.35 -7.57 -16.76
C TYR A 88 0.39 -8.26 -18.13
N LYS A 89 1.10 -9.39 -18.21
CA LYS A 89 1.38 -10.12 -19.45
C LYS A 89 0.24 -11.04 -19.92
N GLY A 90 -0.82 -11.20 -19.12
CA GLY A 90 -2.04 -11.90 -19.51
C GLY A 90 -2.29 -13.20 -18.76
N CYS A 91 -1.24 -13.96 -18.40
CA CYS A 91 -1.36 -15.22 -17.68
C CYS A 91 -0.60 -15.26 -16.34
N GLY A 92 -1.09 -16.09 -15.43
CA GLY A 92 -0.51 -16.27 -14.10
C GLY A 92 -0.67 -15.02 -13.22
N GLY A 93 0.43 -14.60 -12.60
CA GLY A 93 0.42 -13.50 -11.67
C GLY A 93 -0.23 -13.85 -10.33
N ASN A 94 -0.58 -12.81 -9.57
CA ASN A 94 -1.21 -12.95 -8.28
C ASN A 94 -2.46 -12.04 -8.12
N GLU A 95 -3.02 -12.03 -6.91
CA GLU A 95 -4.27 -11.31 -6.58
C GLU A 95 -4.07 -9.81 -6.32
N ASN A 96 -2.83 -9.32 -6.21
CA ASN A 96 -2.52 -7.89 -6.14
C ASN A 96 -2.59 -7.26 -7.54
N ARG A 97 -3.75 -7.38 -8.19
CA ARG A 97 -3.97 -6.99 -9.58
C ARG A 97 -5.42 -6.59 -9.78
N PHE A 98 -5.63 -5.33 -10.09
CA PHE A 98 -6.94 -4.70 -10.23
C PHE A 98 -7.07 -4.07 -11.63
N ASN A 99 -8.30 -3.91 -12.11
CA ASN A 99 -8.59 -3.33 -13.42
C ASN A 99 -8.71 -1.80 -13.39
N SER A 100 -8.72 -1.18 -12.20
CA SER A 100 -8.69 0.27 -12.05
C SER A 100 -8.04 0.70 -10.74
N ALA A 101 -7.56 1.94 -10.70
CA ALA A 101 -7.08 2.55 -9.46
C ALA A 101 -8.17 2.57 -8.37
N LEU A 102 -9.42 2.81 -8.75
CA LEU A 102 -10.55 2.85 -7.81
C LEU A 102 -10.84 1.48 -7.21
N GLU A 103 -10.79 0.41 -8.01
CA GLU A 103 -10.94 -0.97 -7.55
C GLU A 103 -9.82 -1.34 -6.57
N CYS A 104 -8.58 -1.01 -6.90
CA CYS A 104 -7.44 -1.20 -6.01
C CYS A 104 -7.62 -0.43 -4.69
N LEU A 105 -8.05 0.84 -4.74
CA LEU A 105 -8.28 1.65 -3.55
C LEU A 105 -9.47 1.10 -2.72
N GLY A 106 -10.55 0.68 -3.37
CA GLY A 106 -11.70 0.09 -2.69
C GLY A 106 -11.37 -1.24 -2.01
N ALA A 107 -10.48 -2.02 -2.61
CA ALA A 107 -10.00 -3.27 -2.05
C ALA A 107 -8.97 -3.04 -0.93
N CYS A 108 -8.04 -2.10 -1.10
CA CYS A 108 -6.82 -2.07 -0.31
C CYS A 108 -6.66 -0.91 0.65
N ARG A 109 -7.49 0.13 0.53
CA ARG A 109 -7.45 1.25 1.45
C ARG A 109 -8.02 0.83 2.81
N PRO A 110 -7.23 0.87 3.90
CA PRO A 110 -7.73 0.41 5.19
C PRO A 110 -8.85 1.31 5.73
N ALA A 111 -9.87 0.71 6.33
CA ALA A 111 -11.05 1.40 6.86
C ALA A 111 -10.73 2.39 8.00
N ASP A 112 -9.63 2.16 8.73
CA ASP A 112 -9.17 2.99 9.85
C ASP A 112 -8.07 4.01 9.43
N ASP A 113 -7.63 3.99 8.17
CA ASP A 113 -6.55 4.83 7.62
C ASP A 113 -7.04 6.18 7.08
N GLY A 114 -8.07 6.75 7.67
CA GLY A 114 -8.42 8.16 7.46
C GLY A 114 -7.32 9.14 7.91
N ASN A 115 -6.21 8.63 8.46
CA ASN A 115 -5.26 9.39 9.27
C ASN A 115 -3.77 9.16 8.93
N ILE A 116 -3.35 8.01 8.40
CA ILE A 116 -1.95 7.86 7.93
C ILE A 116 -1.81 8.61 6.61
N ARG A 117 -1.12 9.75 6.65
CA ARG A 117 -0.91 10.56 5.47
C ARG A 117 0.21 9.95 4.63
N LEU A 118 0.03 9.87 3.31
CA LEU A 118 1.07 9.42 2.37
C LEU A 118 2.38 10.21 2.52
N GLU A 119 2.34 11.46 2.98
CA GLU A 119 3.55 12.23 3.31
C GLU A 119 4.45 11.55 4.36
N CYS A 120 3.91 10.65 5.17
CA CYS A 120 4.59 9.98 6.29
C CYS A 120 5.09 8.57 5.97
N THR A 121 4.61 7.98 4.88
CA THR A 121 4.96 6.62 4.44
C THR A 121 6.18 6.61 3.51
N ILE A 122 6.67 7.79 3.19
CA ILE A 122 7.75 8.02 2.24
C ILE A 122 9.09 7.87 2.95
N GLY A 123 9.87 6.83 2.69
CA GLY A 123 11.18 6.66 3.34
C GLY A 123 12.06 5.64 2.63
N LYS A 124 13.38 5.85 2.68
CA LYS A 124 14.37 4.89 2.18
C LYS A 124 14.42 3.59 3.01
N GLU A 125 13.89 3.64 4.22
CA GLU A 125 13.76 2.51 5.11
C GLU A 125 12.26 2.23 5.23
N GLU A 126 11.87 1.00 4.90
CA GLU A 126 10.54 0.48 4.57
C GLU A 126 9.52 0.52 5.73
N LYS A 127 9.62 1.48 6.66
CA LYS A 127 8.77 1.59 7.85
C LYS A 127 8.48 3.04 8.20
N LEU A 128 7.24 3.30 8.59
CA LEU A 128 6.84 4.52 9.28
C LEU A 128 7.78 4.78 10.45
N ILE A 129 8.41 5.96 10.48
CA ILE A 129 9.35 6.34 11.53
C ILE A 129 8.57 7.10 12.60
N PRO A 130 8.32 6.53 13.80
CA PRO A 130 7.62 7.21 14.86
C PRO A 130 8.47 8.37 15.41
N CYS A 131 7.82 9.44 15.84
CA CYS A 131 8.47 10.60 16.44
C CYS A 131 7.61 11.20 17.56
N GLY A 132 8.18 12.10 18.37
CA GLY A 132 7.46 12.89 19.35
C GLY A 132 6.92 12.12 20.57
N ASP A 133 6.38 12.88 21.53
CA ASP A 133 6.05 12.38 22.87
C ASP A 133 4.74 11.59 22.98
N ARG A 134 3.88 11.61 21.95
CA ARG A 134 2.63 10.84 21.93
C ARG A 134 2.87 9.32 21.86
N HIS A 135 4.11 8.89 21.57
CA HIS A 135 4.58 7.50 21.53
C HIS A 135 5.05 6.92 22.89
N ALA A 136 4.38 7.25 24.00
CA ALA A 136 4.83 6.82 25.34
C ALA A 136 4.80 5.30 25.60
N ILE A 137 4.16 4.49 24.74
CA ILE A 137 3.98 3.04 24.95
C ILE A 137 5.15 2.22 24.33
N GLU A 138 5.86 2.75 23.33
CA GLU A 138 6.97 2.06 22.63
C GLU A 138 8.36 2.67 22.88
N ARG A 139 8.48 3.65 23.78
CA ARG A 139 9.78 4.24 24.18
C ARG A 139 10.81 3.21 24.66
N SER A 140 10.36 2.03 25.09
CA SER A 140 11.21 0.96 25.61
C SER A 140 11.94 0.14 24.55
N TYR A 141 11.55 0.16 23.26
CA TYR A 141 12.09 -0.75 22.23
C TYR A 141 12.96 -0.10 21.16
N HIS A 142 12.77 1.20 20.86
CA HIS A 142 13.49 1.86 19.77
C HIS A 142 14.27 3.13 20.16
N GLY A 143 14.33 3.50 21.45
CA GLY A 143 15.12 4.64 21.91
C GLY A 143 14.66 5.95 21.25
N GLY A 144 13.71 6.64 21.90
CA GLY A 144 13.03 7.86 21.41
C GLY A 144 13.86 8.69 20.42
N VAL A 145 13.52 8.57 19.14
CA VAL A 145 14.10 9.41 18.09
C VAL A 145 13.23 10.66 18.02
N ASP A 146 13.54 11.64 18.85
CA ASP A 146 12.81 12.93 18.85
C ASP A 146 13.09 13.73 17.56
N GLU A 147 14.09 13.31 16.77
CA GLU A 147 14.51 13.99 15.56
C GLU A 147 14.27 13.14 14.30
N CYS A 148 13.40 13.65 13.44
CA CYS A 148 13.19 13.06 12.12
C CYS A 148 14.44 13.20 11.22
N PRO A 149 14.63 12.31 10.23
CA PRO A 149 15.71 12.43 9.26
C PRO A 149 15.71 13.79 8.52
N PRO A 150 16.84 14.24 7.96
CA PRO A 150 16.88 15.48 7.19
C PRO A 150 15.81 15.54 6.09
N GLY A 151 15.04 16.62 6.06
CA GLY A 151 13.92 16.80 5.12
C GLY A 151 12.58 16.28 5.62
N TYR A 152 12.53 15.62 6.78
CA TYR A 152 11.30 15.13 7.40
C TYR A 152 10.89 16.01 8.58
N ARG A 153 9.59 16.10 8.83
CA ARG A 153 9.01 16.80 9.97
C ARG A 153 8.06 15.89 10.72
N CYS A 154 8.16 15.92 12.05
CA CYS A 154 7.24 15.17 12.90
C CYS A 154 5.82 15.72 12.74
N SER A 155 4.88 14.89 12.31
CA SER A 155 3.50 15.30 12.06
C SER A 155 2.51 14.38 12.76
N SER A 156 1.46 14.98 13.32
CA SER A 156 0.32 14.26 13.86
C SER A 156 -0.45 13.58 12.73
N VAL A 157 -0.41 12.26 12.70
CA VAL A 157 -1.22 11.48 11.76
C VAL A 157 -2.52 11.03 12.40
N SER A 158 -2.53 10.75 13.70
CA SER A 158 -3.73 10.34 14.42
C SER A 158 -3.75 10.91 15.83
N ILE A 159 -4.81 10.62 16.58
CA ILE A 159 -4.96 11.04 17.98
C ILE A 159 -3.87 10.46 18.90
N ALA A 160 -3.22 9.36 18.49
CA ALA A 160 -2.28 8.62 19.32
C ALA A 160 -0.88 8.50 18.70
N MET A 161 -0.72 8.81 17.41
CA MET A 161 0.51 8.52 16.68
C MET A 161 1.02 9.72 15.89
N ASP A 162 2.32 9.94 16.02
CA ASP A 162 3.12 10.92 15.31
C ASP A 162 4.19 10.19 14.51
N TYR A 163 4.34 10.56 13.24
CA TYR A 163 5.37 10.00 12.36
C TYR A 163 6.15 11.11 11.67
N CYS A 164 7.36 10.77 11.24
CA CYS A 164 8.18 11.62 10.39
C CYS A 164 7.61 11.63 8.98
N CYS A 165 7.33 12.83 8.47
CA CYS A 165 6.71 13.01 7.16
C CYS A 165 7.51 13.99 6.30
N ASN A 166 7.64 13.69 5.01
CA ASN A 166 8.28 14.55 4.04
C ASN A 166 7.24 15.07 3.02
N ARG A 167 6.63 16.19 3.39
CA ARG A 167 5.59 16.87 2.61
C ARG A 167 6.10 17.42 1.28
N ASP A 168 7.32 17.97 1.28
CA ASP A 168 7.91 18.56 0.08
C ASP A 168 8.18 17.46 -0.96
N LEU A 169 8.73 16.33 -0.51
CA LEU A 169 8.94 15.15 -1.33
C LEU A 169 7.60 14.57 -1.83
N TYR A 170 6.60 14.45 -0.97
CA TYR A 170 5.25 14.03 -1.35
C TYR A 170 4.66 14.89 -2.48
N TYR A 171 4.64 16.22 -2.33
CA TYR A 171 4.06 17.11 -3.33
C TYR A 171 4.87 17.13 -4.64
N LYS A 172 6.21 17.06 -4.54
CA LYS A 172 7.08 16.97 -5.72
C LYS A 172 6.77 15.74 -6.57
N ASN A 173 6.43 14.61 -5.95
CA ASN A 173 6.13 13.38 -6.67
C ASN A 173 4.65 13.29 -7.11
N THR A 174 3.69 13.72 -6.28
CA THR A 174 2.24 13.63 -6.58
C THR A 174 1.68 14.69 -7.51
N GLN A 175 2.43 15.76 -7.78
CA GLN A 175 2.07 16.79 -8.76
C GLN A 175 3.16 16.94 -9.81
N PRO A 176 3.47 15.87 -10.57
CA PRO A 176 4.59 15.91 -11.49
C PRO A 176 4.29 16.80 -12.69
N LYS A 177 5.31 17.56 -13.11
CA LYS A 177 5.23 18.48 -14.25
C LYS A 177 6.00 17.92 -15.43
N CYS A 178 5.39 17.88 -16.61
CA CYS A 178 6.09 17.51 -17.83
C CYS A 178 6.89 18.69 -18.39
N LYS A 179 8.09 18.41 -18.91
CA LYS A 179 9.01 19.42 -19.47
C LYS A 179 8.39 20.20 -20.64
N ASN A 180 7.47 19.59 -21.37
CA ASN A 180 6.75 20.20 -22.49
C ASN A 180 5.50 21.01 -22.06
N GLY A 181 5.29 21.23 -20.77
CA GLY A 181 4.15 21.98 -20.23
C GLY A 181 2.82 21.20 -20.26
N LYS A 182 2.79 19.96 -20.78
CA LYS A 182 1.60 19.10 -20.75
C LYS A 182 1.36 18.56 -19.34
N LYS A 183 0.10 18.20 -19.05
CA LYS A 183 -0.25 17.49 -17.81
C LYS A 183 0.28 16.06 -17.88
N ALA A 184 0.82 15.56 -16.77
CA ALA A 184 1.15 14.15 -16.64
C ALA A 184 -0.10 13.28 -16.79
N LEU A 185 0.05 12.08 -17.35
CA LEU A 185 -1.03 11.11 -17.45
C LEU A 185 -1.33 10.51 -16.08
N GLU A 186 -2.56 10.02 -15.89
CA GLU A 186 -3.04 9.41 -14.64
C GLU A 186 -2.59 7.93 -14.51
N TYR A 187 -1.35 7.66 -14.90
CA TYR A 187 -0.66 6.38 -14.72
C TYR A 187 0.61 6.62 -13.91
N PHE A 188 0.70 5.98 -12.76
CA PHE A 188 1.82 6.08 -11.82
C PHE A 188 2.30 4.68 -11.51
N GLY A 189 3.52 4.32 -11.91
CA GLY A 189 4.17 3.06 -11.51
C GLY A 189 5.26 3.33 -10.49
N LYS A 190 5.82 2.32 -9.84
CA LYS A 190 6.95 2.55 -8.90
C LYS A 190 8.23 2.84 -9.67
N PHE A 191 8.43 2.10 -10.75
CA PHE A 191 9.63 2.15 -11.56
C PHE A 191 9.30 2.19 -13.06
N CYS A 192 10.08 2.93 -13.85
CA CYS A 192 9.87 2.97 -15.31
C CYS A 192 10.03 1.60 -15.99
N GLU A 193 10.80 0.69 -15.37
CA GLU A 193 11.00 -0.70 -15.76
C GLU A 193 9.72 -1.55 -15.65
N GLU A 194 8.66 -1.03 -15.05
CA GLU A 194 7.33 -1.66 -15.02
C GLU A 194 6.53 -1.46 -16.32
N GLU A 195 7.06 -0.65 -17.26
CA GLU A 195 6.54 -0.44 -18.61
C GLU A 195 5.08 0.04 -18.67
N PHE A 196 4.60 0.67 -17.60
CA PHE A 196 3.20 1.06 -17.41
C PHE A 196 2.76 2.29 -18.25
N CYS A 197 3.68 2.93 -18.97
CA CYS A 197 3.37 4.12 -19.76
C CYS A 197 2.80 3.78 -21.15
N PRO A 198 1.73 4.46 -21.61
CA PRO A 198 1.22 4.33 -22.97
C PRO A 198 2.26 4.68 -24.05
N LEU A 199 2.11 4.11 -25.26
CA LEU A 199 3.05 4.26 -26.40
C LEU A 199 3.42 5.71 -26.76
N ASP A 200 2.48 6.65 -26.67
CA ASP A 200 2.68 8.09 -26.97
C ASP A 200 3.12 8.92 -25.76
N SER A 201 3.71 8.27 -24.76
CA SER A 201 4.25 8.92 -23.57
C SER A 201 5.66 8.43 -23.24
N ASN A 202 6.38 9.25 -22.48
CA ASN A 202 7.69 8.93 -21.93
C ASN A 202 7.53 8.73 -20.42
N CYS A 203 8.16 7.68 -19.89
CA CYS A 203 8.26 7.50 -18.46
C CYS A 203 9.30 8.43 -17.87
N ILE A 204 8.97 9.06 -16.74
CA ILE A 204 9.86 9.92 -15.96
C ILE A 204 9.95 9.33 -14.55
N GLN A 205 11.12 8.82 -14.20
CA GLN A 205 11.42 8.33 -12.85
C GLN A 205 11.60 9.50 -11.89
N LEU A 206 10.88 9.49 -10.77
CA LEU A 206 11.09 10.39 -9.65
C LEU A 206 11.66 9.62 -8.45
N GLU A 207 11.80 10.32 -7.32
CA GLU A 207 12.39 9.78 -6.11
C GLU A 207 11.53 8.69 -5.45
N LEU A 208 10.21 8.75 -5.61
CA LEU A 208 9.27 7.80 -4.97
C LEU A 208 8.60 6.85 -5.95
N PHE A 209 8.20 7.38 -7.09
CA PHE A 209 7.49 6.65 -8.12
C PHE A 209 7.78 7.29 -9.47
N ALA A 210 7.31 6.66 -10.53
CA ALA A 210 7.43 7.12 -11.89
C ALA A 210 6.07 7.59 -12.43
N HIS A 211 6.09 8.52 -13.37
CA HIS A 211 4.89 9.00 -14.04
C HIS A 211 5.11 9.10 -15.55
N CYS A 212 4.00 9.17 -16.30
CA CYS A 212 4.05 9.27 -17.75
C CYS A 212 3.81 10.71 -18.21
N CYS A 213 4.70 11.21 -19.08
CA CYS A 213 4.55 12.47 -19.77
C CYS A 213 4.23 12.25 -21.23
N PRO A 214 3.17 12.86 -21.79
CA PRO A 214 2.93 12.80 -23.23
C PRO A 214 4.15 13.36 -23.98
N LYS A 215 4.48 12.78 -25.14
CA LYS A 215 5.55 13.30 -26.02
C LYS A 215 5.23 14.73 -26.47
#